data_AF-A0A1H0V1E4-F1
#
_entry.id   AF-A0A1H0V1E4-F1
#
_cell.length_a   1.000
_cell.length_b   1.000
_cell.length_c   1.000
_cell.angle_alpha   90.00
_cell.angle_beta   90.00
_cell.angle_gamma   90.00
#
_symmetry.space_group_name_H-M   'P 1'
#
loop_
_entity.id
_entity.type
_entity.pdbx_description
1 polymer ?
#
loop_
_entity_poly.entity_id
_entity_poly.type
_entity_poly.pdbx_seq_one_letter_code
_entity_poly.pdbx_strand_id
1 'polypeptide(L)'
;MSESNYTLQTLSRALDVLELIEASSVSMTLTEIAAKMNEKIPVVYRILQTLEMRGYLRRGGLDKRYTHTGRTTGTGSVKRAIDILRKVAEFSPHYCSPVELSQQSGLDVDTVTELLSPLVEKGLVEQIMDGNRFRLSYSMLEIVRFLLQDSDYTAYIRPLMYRLRDKTGETLCLFQRSGNRQVAVAVVPSLHPVRYVIDIGASFPLHRGAAGKAALATLSEKEIHRLLHDNKGRDQIVDIERLEADLAAIRDKGYALSSGERYEGTTAVAIALHGLNDERGPILSLMMPTSRATPEKLHKYGEIMVEEAKALVALVDRGGNGNHENNK
;
A
#
# COMPACT_ATOMS: atom_id res chain seq x y z
N MET A 1 0.89 12.14 -48.11
CA MET A 1 -0.48 12.12 -47.58
C MET A 1 -0.51 13.05 -46.39
N SER A 2 -1.22 14.18 -46.48
CA SER A 2 -1.32 15.15 -45.39
C SER A 2 -2.28 14.62 -44.33
N GLU A 3 -1.79 14.33 -43.13
CA GLU A 3 -2.66 14.17 -41.96
C GLU A 3 -3.36 15.51 -41.71
N SER A 4 -4.67 15.54 -41.96
CA SER A 4 -5.53 16.63 -41.55
C SER A 4 -5.62 16.60 -40.03
N ASN A 5 -4.80 17.42 -39.36
CA ASN A 5 -4.89 17.67 -37.94
C ASN A 5 -6.17 18.49 -37.68
N TYR A 6 -7.31 17.80 -37.58
CA TYR A 6 -8.58 18.39 -37.17
C TYR A 6 -8.58 18.59 -35.65
N THR A 7 -7.71 19.47 -35.16
CA THR A 7 -7.66 19.86 -33.75
C THR A 7 -8.58 21.04 -33.50
N LEU A 8 -9.58 20.81 -32.64
CA LEU A 8 -10.50 21.86 -32.22
C LEU A 8 -9.75 22.83 -31.29
N GLN A 9 -9.28 23.97 -31.83
CA GLN A 9 -8.42 24.91 -31.11
C GLN A 9 -8.95 25.35 -29.74
N THR A 10 -10.28 25.49 -29.59
CA THR A 10 -10.89 25.86 -28.31
C THR A 10 -10.72 24.77 -27.24
N LEU A 11 -10.79 23.49 -27.64
CA LEU A 11 -10.56 22.38 -26.72
C LEU A 11 -9.08 22.30 -26.36
N SER A 12 -8.18 22.46 -27.33
CA SER A 12 -6.73 22.50 -27.08
C SER A 12 -6.40 23.57 -26.03
N ARG A 13 -6.87 24.80 -26.23
CA ARG A 13 -6.65 25.90 -25.29
C ARG A 13 -7.24 25.65 -23.90
N ALA A 14 -8.36 24.95 -23.82
CA ALA A 14 -8.95 24.59 -22.53
C ALA A 14 -8.09 23.57 -21.77
N LEU A 15 -7.49 22.60 -22.48
CA LEU A 15 -6.54 21.66 -21.89
C LEU A 15 -5.24 22.37 -21.49
N ASP A 16 -4.72 23.27 -22.33
CA ASP A 16 -3.53 24.07 -22.04
C ASP A 16 -3.71 24.91 -20.74
N VAL A 17 -4.92 25.46 -20.50
CA VAL A 17 -5.24 26.16 -19.24
C VAL A 17 -5.15 25.20 -18.04
N LEU A 18 -5.70 24.00 -18.16
CA LEU A 18 -5.68 23.02 -17.07
C LEU A 18 -4.25 22.57 -16.76
N GLU A 19 -3.48 22.22 -17.79
CA GLU A 19 -2.06 21.83 -17.66
C GLU A 19 -1.23 22.96 -17.05
N LEU A 20 -1.47 24.21 -17.46
CA LEU A 20 -0.75 25.37 -16.93
C LEU A 20 -1.03 25.59 -15.43
N ILE A 21 -2.28 25.45 -15.00
CA ILE A 21 -2.67 25.59 -13.60
C ILE A 21 -2.19 24.39 -12.77
N GLU A 22 -2.20 23.18 -13.33
CA GLU A 22 -1.69 21.97 -12.65
C GLU A 22 -0.16 22.00 -12.47
N ALA A 23 0.59 22.47 -13.47
CA ALA A 23 2.04 22.61 -13.40
C ALA A 23 2.48 23.75 -12.47
N SER A 24 1.59 24.70 -12.17
CA SER A 24 1.89 25.82 -11.29
C SER A 24 1.49 25.46 -9.86
N SER A 25 2.47 25.34 -8.95
CA SER A 25 2.24 25.10 -7.51
C SER A 25 1.54 26.26 -6.78
N VAL A 26 1.10 27.30 -7.50
CA VAL A 26 0.51 28.53 -6.98
C VAL A 26 -0.72 28.90 -7.82
N SER A 27 -1.78 29.36 -7.14
CA SER A 27 -3.01 29.84 -7.79
C SER A 27 -2.76 31.06 -8.67
N MET A 28 -3.43 31.16 -9.82
CA MET A 28 -3.13 32.18 -10.84
C MET A 28 -4.32 33.08 -11.16
N THR A 29 -4.09 34.36 -11.42
CA THR A 29 -5.11 35.30 -11.89
C THR A 29 -5.38 35.15 -13.40
N LEU A 30 -6.54 35.62 -13.86
CA LEU A 30 -6.90 35.66 -15.29
C LEU A 30 -5.79 36.29 -16.16
N THR A 31 -5.18 37.38 -15.69
CA THR A 31 -4.12 38.11 -16.41
C THR A 31 -2.82 37.33 -16.46
N GLU A 32 -2.44 36.65 -15.39
CA GLU A 32 -1.23 35.81 -15.37
C GLU A 32 -1.39 34.60 -16.31
N ILE A 33 -2.57 33.98 -16.33
CA ILE A 33 -2.90 32.86 -17.23
C ILE A 33 -2.87 33.34 -18.68
N ALA A 34 -3.52 34.46 -19.00
CA ALA A 34 -3.52 35.03 -20.35
C ALA A 34 -2.10 35.36 -20.85
N ALA A 35 -1.25 35.93 -19.99
CA ALA A 35 0.14 36.21 -20.32
C ALA A 35 0.94 34.93 -20.60
N LYS A 36 0.82 33.91 -19.74
CA LYS A 36 1.54 32.63 -19.92
C LYS A 36 1.09 31.84 -21.14
N MET A 37 -0.20 31.92 -21.49
CA MET A 37 -0.72 31.29 -22.71
C MET A 37 -0.42 32.08 -23.98
N ASN A 38 0.09 33.32 -23.86
CA ASN A 38 0.21 34.26 -24.98
C ASN A 38 -1.15 34.46 -25.71
N GLU A 39 -2.24 34.56 -24.94
CA GLU A 39 -3.60 34.65 -25.44
C GLU A 39 -4.32 35.90 -24.96
N LYS A 40 -5.36 36.33 -25.70
CA LYS A 40 -6.14 37.51 -25.32
C LYS A 40 -7.00 37.22 -24.09
N ILE A 41 -7.04 38.16 -23.15
CA ILE A 41 -7.82 38.06 -21.90
C ILE A 41 -9.28 37.58 -22.12
N PRO A 42 -10.06 38.07 -23.11
CA PRO A 42 -11.44 37.60 -23.32
C PRO A 42 -11.55 36.13 -23.72
N VAL A 43 -10.53 35.57 -24.40
CA VAL A 43 -10.50 34.16 -24.80
C VAL A 43 -10.30 33.29 -23.56
N VAL A 44 -9.28 33.62 -22.76
CA VAL A 44 -8.97 32.91 -21.51
C VAL A 44 -10.12 33.05 -20.50
N TYR A 45 -10.76 34.21 -20.42
CA TYR A 45 -11.92 34.42 -19.55
C TYR A 45 -13.06 33.45 -19.86
N ARG A 46 -13.42 33.27 -21.14
CA ARG A 46 -14.50 32.33 -21.54
C ARG A 46 -14.14 30.88 -21.23
N ILE A 47 -12.87 30.52 -21.41
CA ILE A 47 -12.36 29.18 -21.08
C ILE A 47 -12.46 28.95 -19.57
N LEU A 48 -11.92 29.88 -18.76
CA LEU A 48 -11.96 29.80 -17.30
C LEU A 48 -13.38 29.76 -16.77
N GLN A 49 -14.30 30.58 -17.29
CA GLN A 49 -15.71 30.57 -16.91
C GLN A 49 -16.36 29.22 -17.21
N THR A 50 -16.04 28.61 -18.36
CA THR A 50 -16.56 27.29 -18.73
C THR A 50 -16.01 26.19 -17.83
N LEU A 51 -14.71 26.20 -17.58
CA LEU A 51 -14.04 25.24 -16.71
C LEU A 51 -14.49 25.39 -15.25
N GLU A 52 -14.69 26.61 -14.77
CA GLU A 52 -15.25 26.93 -13.45
C GLU A 52 -16.69 26.44 -13.32
N MET A 53 -17.55 26.75 -14.29
CA MET A 53 -18.94 26.28 -14.35
C MET A 53 -19.03 24.74 -14.41
N ARG A 54 -18.07 24.09 -15.07
CA ARG A 54 -17.95 22.62 -15.11
C ARG A 54 -17.20 22.06 -13.90
N GLY A 55 -16.76 22.90 -12.97
CA GLY A 55 -16.08 22.53 -11.72
C GLY A 55 -14.69 21.94 -11.88
N TYR A 56 -14.00 22.17 -13.01
CA TYR A 56 -12.58 21.85 -13.20
C TYR A 56 -11.65 22.87 -12.54
N LEU A 57 -12.13 24.11 -12.43
CA LEU A 57 -11.43 25.20 -11.78
C LEU A 57 -12.32 25.82 -10.72
N ARG A 58 -11.70 26.47 -9.74
CA ARG A 58 -12.38 27.30 -8.77
C ARG A 58 -11.70 28.64 -8.72
N ARG A 59 -12.50 29.70 -8.59
CA ARG A 59 -12.01 31.04 -8.37
C ARG A 59 -12.12 31.42 -6.89
N GLY A 60 -11.00 31.83 -6.30
CA GLY A 60 -10.97 32.36 -4.94
C GLY A 60 -11.78 33.66 -4.84
N GLY A 61 -12.66 33.73 -3.83
CA GLY A 61 -13.60 34.84 -3.69
C GLY A 61 -12.95 36.20 -3.38
N LEU A 62 -11.81 36.19 -2.68
CA LEU A 62 -11.10 37.40 -2.24
C LEU A 62 -9.97 37.80 -3.20
N ASP A 63 -9.19 36.83 -3.68
CA ASP A 63 -7.99 37.08 -4.50
C ASP A 63 -8.24 36.93 -6.02
N LYS A 64 -9.43 36.45 -6.41
CA LYS A 64 -9.83 36.16 -7.79
C LYS A 64 -8.84 35.22 -8.52
N ARG A 65 -8.05 34.44 -7.78
CA ARG A 65 -7.10 33.48 -8.33
C ARG A 65 -7.81 32.17 -8.61
N TYR A 66 -7.43 31.52 -9.70
CA TYR A 66 -7.95 30.23 -10.11
C TYR A 66 -7.05 29.13 -9.56
N THR A 67 -7.67 28.14 -8.93
CA THR A 67 -7.06 26.87 -8.54
C THR A 67 -7.74 25.75 -9.29
N HIS A 68 -6.98 24.68 -9.54
CA HIS A 68 -7.58 23.43 -9.99
C HIS A 68 -8.36 22.82 -8.82
N THR A 69 -9.62 22.44 -9.05
CA THR A 69 -10.47 21.77 -8.04
C THR A 69 -10.04 20.33 -7.80
N GLY A 70 -9.09 19.83 -8.60
CA GLY A 70 -8.75 18.43 -8.60
C GLY A 70 -9.72 17.56 -9.40
N ARG A 71 -10.71 18.14 -10.10
CA ARG A 71 -11.55 17.41 -11.04
C ARG A 71 -10.72 16.96 -12.24
N THR A 72 -9.90 15.95 -12.01
CA THR A 72 -9.17 15.20 -13.01
C THR A 72 -10.17 14.29 -13.74
N THR A 73 -9.75 13.65 -14.83
CA THR A 73 -10.43 12.44 -15.29
C THR A 73 -10.75 11.55 -14.07
N GLY A 74 -11.89 10.84 -14.06
CA GLY A 74 -12.39 10.17 -12.85
C GLY A 74 -11.40 9.25 -12.12
N THR A 75 -10.29 8.88 -12.75
CA THR A 75 -9.16 8.13 -12.17
C THR A 75 -8.36 8.92 -11.12
N GLY A 76 -8.16 10.23 -11.26
CA GLY A 76 -7.35 11.03 -10.32
C GLY A 76 -8.09 11.45 -9.05
N SER A 77 -9.41 11.60 -9.09
CA SER A 77 -10.25 11.84 -7.92
C SER A 77 -10.32 10.60 -7.02
N VAL A 78 -10.45 9.40 -7.60
CA VAL A 78 -10.45 8.13 -6.85
C VAL A 78 -9.13 7.94 -6.11
N LYS A 79 -7.99 8.16 -6.77
CA LYS A 79 -6.67 8.04 -6.13
C LYS A 79 -6.57 8.92 -4.88
N ARG A 80 -6.96 10.19 -4.99
CA ARG A 80 -6.90 11.14 -3.87
C ARG A 80 -7.92 10.84 -2.77
N ALA A 81 -9.10 10.34 -3.13
CA ALA A 81 -10.07 9.87 -2.13
C ALA A 81 -9.50 8.69 -1.31
N ILE A 82 -8.82 7.74 -1.96
CA ILE A 82 -8.13 6.65 -1.27
C ILE A 82 -6.97 7.17 -0.40
N ASP A 83 -6.21 8.16 -0.87
CA ASP A 83 -5.14 8.77 -0.08
C ASP A 83 -5.70 9.48 1.18
N ILE A 84 -6.84 10.18 1.05
CA ILE A 84 -7.55 10.79 2.17
C ILE A 84 -8.10 9.72 3.12
N LEU A 85 -8.72 8.65 2.62
CA LEU A 85 -9.20 7.54 3.45
C LEU A 85 -8.07 6.93 4.29
N ARG A 86 -6.88 6.74 3.70
CA ARG A 86 -5.69 6.26 4.42
C ARG A 86 -5.27 7.23 5.52
N LYS A 87 -5.28 8.53 5.25
CA LYS A 87 -4.96 9.55 6.27
C LYS A 87 -5.96 9.57 7.41
N VAL A 88 -7.26 9.46 7.11
CA VAL A 88 -8.29 9.32 8.15
C VAL A 88 -8.01 8.09 9.02
N ALA A 89 -7.58 6.97 8.44
CA ALA A 89 -7.23 5.77 9.18
C ALA A 89 -6.03 5.97 10.14
N GLU A 90 -5.05 6.80 9.78
CA GLU A 90 -3.88 7.11 10.62
C GLU A 90 -4.25 7.83 11.94
N PHE A 91 -5.39 8.51 12.00
CA PHE A 91 -5.89 9.12 13.24
C PHE A 91 -6.67 8.15 14.15
N SER A 92 -6.97 6.93 13.68
CA SER A 92 -7.77 5.97 14.45
C SER A 92 -7.03 5.52 15.73
N PRO A 93 -7.73 5.31 16.86
CA PRO A 93 -9.19 5.32 17.02
C PRO A 93 -9.79 6.72 17.26
N HIS A 94 -8.99 7.78 17.16
CA HIS A 94 -9.44 9.15 17.33
C HIS A 94 -10.05 9.72 16.04
N TYR A 95 -10.45 10.99 16.11
CA TYR A 95 -11.08 11.72 15.03
C TYR A 95 -10.10 12.73 14.43
N CYS A 96 -10.33 13.11 13.18
CA CYS A 96 -9.60 14.16 12.47
C CYS A 96 -10.56 15.22 11.93
N SER A 97 -10.05 16.42 11.73
CA SER A 97 -10.73 17.53 11.05
C SER A 97 -10.23 17.68 9.62
N PRO A 98 -11.00 18.34 8.74
CA PRO A 98 -10.55 18.67 7.38
C PRO A 98 -9.25 19.48 7.35
N VAL A 99 -9.00 20.32 8.36
CA VAL A 99 -7.78 21.12 8.48
C VAL A 99 -6.55 20.25 8.75
N GLU A 100 -6.66 19.28 9.66
CA GLU A 100 -5.57 18.33 9.96
C GLU A 100 -5.24 17.47 8.73
N LEU A 101 -6.27 16.99 8.03
CA LEU A 101 -6.12 16.23 6.79
C LEU A 101 -5.52 17.08 5.65
N SER A 102 -5.91 18.35 5.54
CA SER A 102 -5.33 19.30 4.59
C SER A 102 -3.82 19.47 4.83
N GLN A 103 -3.41 19.69 6.08
CA GLN A 103 -2.00 19.84 6.45
C GLN A 103 -1.17 18.60 6.13
N GLN A 104 -1.70 17.40 6.37
CA GLN A 104 -1.00 16.16 6.06
C GLN A 104 -1.02 15.81 4.57
N SER A 105 -2.02 16.27 3.81
CA SER A 105 -2.19 15.94 2.38
C SER A 105 -1.63 16.95 1.41
N GLY A 106 -1.39 18.18 1.84
CA GLY A 106 -1.03 19.27 0.93
C GLY A 106 -2.19 19.68 0.01
N LEU A 107 -3.40 19.17 0.25
CA LEU A 107 -4.62 19.58 -0.44
C LEU A 107 -5.29 20.70 0.34
N ASP A 108 -6.01 21.59 -0.33
CA ASP A 108 -6.81 22.60 0.36
C ASP A 108 -8.01 21.96 1.09
N VAL A 109 -8.49 22.63 2.13
CA VAL A 109 -9.56 22.15 3.03
C VAL A 109 -10.85 21.82 2.26
N ASP A 110 -11.17 22.57 1.21
CA ASP A 110 -12.40 22.35 0.46
C ASP A 110 -12.28 21.11 -0.43
N THR A 111 -11.13 20.89 -1.08
CA THR A 111 -10.84 19.64 -1.80
C THR A 111 -10.88 18.44 -0.86
N VAL A 112 -10.33 18.54 0.36
CA VAL A 112 -10.43 17.47 1.37
C VAL A 112 -11.89 17.18 1.71
N THR A 113 -12.69 18.23 1.92
CA THR A 113 -14.11 18.10 2.26
C THR A 113 -14.91 17.46 1.12
N GLU A 114 -14.64 17.84 -0.13
CA GLU A 114 -15.22 17.24 -1.33
C GLU A 114 -14.87 15.75 -1.43
N LEU A 115 -13.62 15.36 -1.13
CA LEU A 115 -13.18 13.97 -1.14
C LEU A 115 -13.74 13.14 0.03
N LEU A 116 -14.00 13.76 1.18
CA LEU A 116 -14.62 13.10 2.34
C LEU A 116 -16.10 12.80 2.10
N SER A 117 -16.84 13.67 1.42
CA SER A 117 -18.27 13.51 1.18
C SER A 117 -18.67 12.14 0.60
N PRO A 118 -18.09 11.65 -0.51
CA PRO A 118 -18.42 10.33 -1.04
C PRO A 118 -17.94 9.18 -0.12
N LEU A 119 -16.85 9.36 0.63
CA LEU A 119 -16.40 8.36 1.61
C LEU A 119 -17.40 8.21 2.76
N VAL A 120 -18.03 9.31 3.19
CA VAL A 120 -19.12 9.31 4.17
C VAL A 120 -20.39 8.71 3.58
N GLU A 121 -20.77 9.09 2.35
CA GLU A 121 -21.94 8.54 1.66
C GLU A 121 -21.86 7.02 1.48
N LYS A 122 -20.65 6.50 1.14
CA LYS A 122 -20.40 5.06 1.03
C LYS A 122 -20.10 4.38 2.36
N GLY A 123 -20.20 5.12 3.46
CA GLY A 123 -20.04 4.61 4.81
C GLY A 123 -18.62 4.22 5.19
N LEU A 124 -17.59 4.51 4.39
CA LEU A 124 -16.19 4.17 4.70
C LEU A 124 -15.61 5.06 5.82
N VAL A 125 -16.13 6.29 5.91
CA VAL A 125 -15.81 7.29 6.92
C VAL A 125 -17.10 7.70 7.63
N GLU A 126 -17.03 7.94 8.92
CA GLU A 126 -18.13 8.50 9.70
C GLU A 126 -17.85 9.95 10.04
N GLN A 127 -18.86 10.80 9.89
CA GLN A 127 -18.85 12.18 10.35
C GLN A 127 -19.43 12.25 11.77
N ILE A 128 -18.71 12.90 12.67
CA ILE A 128 -18.93 12.92 14.12
C ILE A 128 -18.91 14.39 14.60
N MET A 129 -19.61 14.69 15.70
CA MET A 129 -19.64 16.01 16.37
C MET A 129 -19.98 17.18 15.43
N ASP A 130 -21.28 17.43 15.23
CA ASP A 130 -21.82 18.58 14.47
C ASP A 130 -21.24 18.80 13.07
N GLY A 131 -20.67 17.75 12.46
CA GLY A 131 -20.24 17.77 11.08
C GLY A 131 -18.77 18.10 10.83
N ASN A 132 -17.95 18.38 11.85
CA ASN A 132 -16.58 18.86 11.60
C ASN A 132 -15.46 17.87 11.98
N ARG A 133 -15.82 16.66 12.41
CA ARG A 133 -14.84 15.60 12.69
C ARG A 133 -15.19 14.33 11.95
N PHE A 134 -14.15 13.59 11.55
CA PHE A 134 -14.24 12.40 10.72
C PHE A 134 -13.39 11.29 11.33
N ARG A 135 -13.84 10.05 11.19
CA ARG A 135 -13.07 8.84 11.53
C ARG A 135 -13.36 7.72 10.56
N LEU A 136 -12.53 6.68 10.56
CA LEU A 136 -12.83 5.46 9.82
C LEU A 136 -14.10 4.80 10.38
N SER A 137 -15.00 4.34 9.50
CA SER A 137 -16.19 3.61 9.92
C SER A 137 -15.88 2.14 10.20
N TYR A 138 -16.63 1.53 11.13
CA TYR A 138 -16.59 0.09 11.33
C TYR A 138 -17.17 -0.71 10.15
N SER A 139 -17.93 -0.10 9.24
CA SER A 139 -18.41 -0.75 8.01
C SER A 139 -17.25 -1.27 7.15
N MET A 140 -16.04 -0.71 7.30
CA MET A 140 -14.82 -1.21 6.66
C MET A 140 -14.56 -2.68 6.99
N LEU A 141 -15.01 -3.18 8.15
CA LEU A 141 -14.93 -4.59 8.50
C LEU A 141 -15.75 -5.48 7.57
N GLU A 142 -16.84 -4.98 6.99
CA GLU A 142 -17.64 -5.72 6.00
C GLU A 142 -16.85 -6.00 4.71
N ILE A 143 -15.92 -5.11 4.36
CA ILE A 143 -15.02 -5.28 3.22
C ILE A 143 -13.85 -6.19 3.61
N VAL A 144 -13.21 -5.92 4.74
CA VAL A 144 -11.97 -6.60 5.14
C VAL A 144 -12.23 -8.04 5.61
N ARG A 145 -13.42 -8.38 6.13
CA ARG A 145 -13.72 -9.73 6.63
C ARG A 145 -13.46 -10.85 5.62
N PHE A 146 -13.63 -10.59 4.32
CA PHE A 146 -13.38 -11.57 3.26
C PHE A 146 -11.89 -11.90 3.11
N LEU A 147 -11.00 -11.01 3.56
CA LEU A 147 -9.55 -11.28 3.66
C LEU A 147 -9.19 -12.03 4.95
N LEU A 148 -10.05 -11.98 5.96
CA LEU A 148 -9.81 -12.59 7.28
C LEU A 148 -10.43 -13.99 7.42
N GLN A 149 -11.35 -14.38 6.54
CA GLN A 149 -12.00 -15.70 6.51
C GLN A 149 -11.14 -16.78 5.82
N ASP A 150 -9.82 -16.71 5.97
CA ASP A 150 -8.91 -17.70 5.40
C ASP A 150 -8.93 -18.99 6.26
N SER A 151 -9.45 -20.07 5.67
CA SER A 151 -9.58 -21.38 6.31
C SER A 151 -8.22 -21.98 6.64
N ASP A 152 -7.23 -21.79 5.78
CA ASP A 152 -5.91 -22.38 5.92
C ASP A 152 -5.12 -21.66 7.02
N TYR A 153 -5.27 -20.33 7.11
CA TYR A 153 -4.71 -19.58 8.22
C TYR A 153 -5.24 -20.09 9.57
N THR A 154 -6.56 -20.24 9.68
CA THR A 154 -7.21 -20.62 10.93
C THR A 154 -6.91 -22.06 11.33
N ALA A 155 -6.95 -23.00 10.39
CA ALA A 155 -6.79 -24.43 10.65
C ALA A 155 -5.33 -24.86 10.80
N TYR A 156 -4.41 -24.28 10.03
CA TYR A 156 -3.05 -24.80 9.87
C TYR A 156 -1.95 -23.81 10.26
N ILE A 157 -1.99 -22.58 9.72
CA ILE A 157 -0.89 -21.62 9.91
C ILE A 157 -0.88 -21.07 11.33
N ARG A 158 -2.03 -20.71 11.91
CA ARG A 158 -2.10 -20.15 13.26
C ARG A 158 -1.51 -21.13 14.31
N PRO A 159 -1.90 -22.41 14.36
CA PRO A 159 -1.25 -23.38 15.25
C PRO A 159 0.27 -23.47 15.02
N LEU A 160 0.74 -23.46 13.77
CA LEU A 160 2.17 -23.45 13.45
C LEU A 160 2.88 -22.21 14.03
N MET A 161 2.31 -21.01 13.87
CA MET A 161 2.90 -19.78 14.42
C MET A 161 3.05 -19.84 15.94
N TYR A 162 2.05 -20.39 16.65
CA TYR A 162 2.13 -20.58 18.10
C TYR A 162 3.23 -21.58 18.49
N ARG A 163 3.31 -22.75 17.81
CA ARG A 163 4.39 -23.72 18.07
C ARG A 163 5.78 -23.12 17.84
N LEU A 164 5.97 -22.37 16.75
CA LEU A 164 7.23 -21.72 16.44
C LEU A 164 7.58 -20.64 17.46
N ARG A 165 6.61 -19.82 17.89
CA ARG A 165 6.82 -18.87 18.99
C ARG A 165 7.27 -19.61 20.25
N ASP A 166 6.58 -20.68 20.63
CA ASP A 166 6.85 -21.37 21.89
C ASP A 166 8.23 -22.08 21.86
N LYS A 167 8.68 -22.53 20.68
CA LYS A 167 10.03 -23.09 20.47
C LYS A 167 11.14 -22.06 20.46
N THR A 168 10.87 -20.84 19.97
CA THR A 168 11.92 -19.84 19.70
C THR A 168 11.93 -18.66 20.66
N GLY A 169 10.79 -18.39 21.31
CA GLY A 169 10.54 -17.22 22.15
C GLY A 169 10.23 -15.93 21.38
N GLU A 170 10.32 -15.92 20.05
CA GLU A 170 10.35 -14.70 19.24
C GLU A 170 9.02 -14.37 18.56
N THR A 171 8.90 -13.18 17.97
CA THR A 171 7.66 -12.73 17.32
C THR A 171 7.52 -13.41 15.97
N LEU A 172 6.35 -13.98 15.69
CA LEU A 172 6.01 -14.55 14.37
C LEU A 172 5.03 -13.62 13.66
N CYS A 173 5.23 -13.39 12.37
CA CYS A 173 4.30 -12.64 11.53
C CYS A 173 4.07 -13.36 10.21
N LEU A 174 2.81 -13.42 9.81
CA LEU A 174 2.40 -13.89 8.51
C LEU A 174 2.22 -12.69 7.58
N PHE A 175 2.86 -12.74 6.42
CA PHE A 175 2.75 -11.73 5.39
C PHE A 175 2.07 -12.29 4.14
N GLN A 176 1.23 -11.47 3.52
CA GLN A 176 0.72 -11.71 2.17
C GLN A 176 1.32 -10.72 1.18
N ARG A 177 1.66 -11.19 -0.03
CA ARG A 177 2.04 -10.29 -1.12
C ARG A 177 0.82 -9.52 -1.65
N SER A 178 0.99 -8.21 -1.82
CA SER A 178 0.04 -7.31 -2.46
C SER A 178 0.81 -6.43 -3.45
N GLY A 179 0.79 -6.83 -4.72
CA GLY A 179 1.60 -6.19 -5.77
C GLY A 179 3.10 -6.28 -5.50
N ASN A 180 3.75 -5.12 -5.42
CA ASN A 180 5.18 -4.93 -5.11
C ASN A 180 5.47 -4.75 -3.62
N ARG A 181 4.48 -5.04 -2.76
CA ARG A 181 4.59 -4.97 -1.31
C ARG A 181 4.15 -6.27 -0.67
N GLN A 182 4.44 -6.38 0.62
CA GLN A 182 3.86 -7.38 1.51
C GLN A 182 3.10 -6.67 2.63
N VAL A 183 2.05 -7.31 3.13
CA VAL A 183 1.17 -6.80 4.19
C VAL A 183 1.13 -7.83 5.31
N ALA A 184 1.35 -7.39 6.55
CA ALA A 184 1.19 -8.24 7.72
C ALA A 184 -0.30 -8.57 7.91
N VAL A 185 -0.65 -9.85 7.87
CA VAL A 185 -2.05 -10.32 8.01
C VAL A 185 -2.29 -11.00 9.35
N ALA A 186 -1.23 -11.49 10.00
CA ALA A 186 -1.30 -12.04 11.35
C ALA A 186 0.02 -11.85 12.11
N VAL A 187 -0.08 -11.76 13.43
CA VAL A 187 1.06 -11.61 14.33
C VAL A 187 0.84 -12.45 15.59
N VAL A 188 1.84 -13.24 15.97
CA VAL A 188 1.90 -13.89 17.27
C VAL A 188 3.09 -13.26 18.03
N PRO A 189 2.83 -12.47 19.09
CA PRO A 189 3.88 -11.71 19.75
C PRO A 189 4.84 -12.61 20.53
N SER A 190 6.12 -12.21 20.57
CA SER A 190 7.16 -12.82 21.40
C SER A 190 6.77 -12.92 22.88
N LEU A 191 7.32 -13.94 23.55
CA LEU A 191 7.24 -14.16 24.99
C LEU A 191 8.21 -13.27 25.79
N HIS A 192 9.15 -12.60 25.11
CA HIS A 192 10.10 -11.69 25.74
C HIS A 192 9.51 -10.28 25.93
N PRO A 193 9.87 -9.56 27.00
CA PRO A 193 9.42 -8.18 27.21
C PRO A 193 10.01 -7.21 26.16
N VAL A 194 11.28 -7.41 25.79
CA VAL A 194 11.90 -6.68 24.68
C VAL A 194 11.73 -7.49 23.41
N ARG A 195 10.86 -7.00 22.52
CA ARG A 195 10.43 -7.71 21.31
C ARG A 195 10.25 -6.79 20.12
N TYR A 196 10.29 -7.38 18.93
CA TYR A 196 9.85 -6.71 17.71
C TYR A 196 8.31 -6.59 17.74
N VAL A 197 7.80 -5.38 17.53
CA VAL A 197 6.36 -5.09 17.42
C VAL A 197 6.03 -4.73 15.97
N ILE A 198 4.97 -5.34 15.45
CA ILE A 198 4.43 -5.09 14.11
C ILE A 198 2.92 -5.18 14.20
N ASP A 199 2.24 -4.23 13.55
CA ASP A 199 0.78 -4.20 13.49
C ASP A 199 0.26 -4.95 12.28
N ILE A 200 -0.90 -5.58 12.43
CA ILE A 200 -1.65 -6.13 11.30
C ILE A 200 -2.02 -4.97 10.36
N GLY A 201 -1.85 -5.17 9.05
CA GLY A 201 -2.00 -4.14 8.02
C GLY A 201 -0.72 -3.38 7.70
N ALA A 202 0.34 -3.49 8.51
CA ALA A 202 1.64 -2.87 8.21
C ALA A 202 2.20 -3.41 6.88
N SER A 203 2.65 -2.50 6.02
CA SER A 203 3.06 -2.83 4.66
C SER A 203 4.50 -2.44 4.34
N PHE A 204 5.25 -3.34 3.71
CA PHE A 204 6.67 -3.18 3.42
C PHE A 204 7.00 -3.49 1.95
N PRO A 205 8.03 -2.86 1.35
CA PRO A 205 8.50 -3.25 0.02
C PRO A 205 9.00 -4.70 -0.01
N LEU A 206 8.99 -5.33 -1.18
CA LEU A 206 9.47 -6.70 -1.35
C LEU A 206 11.00 -6.82 -1.40
N HIS A 207 11.72 -5.79 -1.85
CA HIS A 207 13.19 -5.85 -1.98
C HIS A 207 13.94 -5.69 -0.64
N ARG A 208 13.26 -5.53 0.50
CA ARG A 208 13.89 -5.37 1.83
C ARG A 208 13.31 -6.29 2.89
N GLY A 209 14.20 -6.76 3.75
CA GLY A 209 13.88 -7.62 4.87
C GLY A 209 13.65 -9.06 4.44
N ALA A 210 13.79 -9.98 5.40
CA ALA A 210 13.75 -11.41 5.14
C ALA A 210 12.45 -11.82 4.43
N ALA A 211 11.30 -11.35 4.92
CA ALA A 211 10.00 -11.72 4.36
C ALA A 211 9.79 -11.20 2.91
N GLY A 212 10.34 -10.03 2.58
CA GLY A 212 10.27 -9.52 1.22
C GLY A 212 11.11 -10.34 0.25
N LYS A 213 12.36 -10.60 0.64
CA LYS A 213 13.27 -11.42 -0.18
C LYS A 213 12.78 -12.86 -0.30
N ALA A 214 12.19 -13.43 0.76
CA ALA A 214 11.52 -14.73 0.69
C ALA A 214 10.37 -14.74 -0.31
N ALA A 215 9.53 -13.68 -0.34
CA ALA A 215 8.47 -13.54 -1.33
C ALA A 215 9.00 -13.40 -2.76
N LEU A 216 10.07 -12.63 -2.99
CA LEU A 216 10.66 -12.49 -4.33
C LEU A 216 11.29 -13.80 -4.81
N ALA A 217 11.88 -14.58 -3.91
CA ALA A 217 12.52 -15.84 -4.24
C ALA A 217 11.54 -16.88 -4.83
N THR A 218 10.23 -16.75 -4.58
CA THR A 218 9.19 -17.63 -5.15
C THR A 218 8.74 -17.23 -6.55
N LEU A 219 9.11 -16.04 -7.03
CA LEU A 219 8.67 -15.50 -8.30
C LEU A 219 9.66 -15.79 -9.43
N SER A 220 9.15 -15.74 -10.67
CA SER A 220 9.99 -15.78 -11.86
C SER A 220 10.84 -14.51 -12.00
N GLU A 221 12.00 -14.61 -12.64
CA GLU A 221 12.87 -13.45 -12.90
C GLU A 221 12.15 -12.32 -13.63
N LYS A 222 11.27 -12.67 -14.58
CA LYS A 222 10.46 -11.70 -15.32
C LYS A 222 9.52 -10.90 -14.41
N GLU A 223 8.90 -11.57 -13.43
CA GLU A 223 8.02 -10.91 -12.46
C GLU A 223 8.81 -10.05 -11.48
N ILE A 224 9.96 -10.53 -11.01
CA ILE A 224 10.87 -9.76 -10.14
C ILE A 224 11.25 -8.46 -10.83
N HIS A 225 11.76 -8.52 -12.06
CA HIS A 225 12.14 -7.33 -12.83
C HIS A 225 10.98 -6.35 -13.00
N ARG A 226 9.77 -6.83 -13.30
CA ARG A 226 8.56 -5.98 -13.39
C ARG A 226 8.28 -5.27 -12.06
N LEU A 227 8.25 -6.02 -10.95
CA LEU A 227 7.93 -5.50 -9.62
C LEU A 227 9.00 -4.53 -9.10
N LEU A 228 10.26 -4.71 -9.48
CA LEU A 228 11.36 -3.80 -9.14
C LEU A 228 11.33 -2.54 -10.00
N HIS A 229 11.03 -2.65 -11.30
CA HIS A 229 10.95 -1.51 -12.21
C HIS A 229 9.79 -0.56 -11.86
N ASP A 230 8.66 -1.10 -11.40
CA ASP A 230 7.48 -0.32 -10.99
C ASP A 230 7.67 0.43 -9.65
N ASN A 231 8.80 0.23 -8.94
CA ASN A 231 9.15 0.99 -7.73
C ASN A 231 9.71 2.40 -8.01
N LYS A 232 9.73 2.85 -9.27
CA LYS A 232 10.17 4.20 -9.66
C LYS A 232 9.31 5.28 -8.98
N GLY A 233 9.76 5.76 -7.81
CA GLY A 233 9.13 6.87 -7.10
C GLY A 233 9.31 6.92 -5.58
N ARG A 234 10.01 5.97 -4.93
CA ARG A 234 10.21 5.99 -3.46
C ARG A 234 11.64 5.62 -3.02
N ASP A 235 12.38 6.67 -2.67
CA ASP A 235 13.56 6.87 -1.82
C ASP A 235 14.82 6.00 -1.80
N GLN A 236 14.92 4.78 -2.34
CA GLN A 236 16.20 4.05 -2.19
C GLN A 236 16.66 3.27 -3.42
N ILE A 237 17.94 3.47 -3.77
CA ILE A 237 18.68 2.71 -4.78
C ILE A 237 18.75 1.25 -4.30
N VAL A 238 18.20 0.34 -5.10
CA VAL A 238 18.30 -1.10 -4.87
C VAL A 238 19.53 -1.60 -5.60
N ASP A 239 20.44 -2.24 -4.87
CA ASP A 239 21.53 -3.02 -5.46
C ASP A 239 20.94 -4.33 -6.02
N ILE A 240 20.70 -4.34 -7.33
CA ILE A 240 20.02 -5.44 -8.02
C ILE A 240 20.90 -6.70 -7.99
N GLU A 241 22.21 -6.56 -8.22
CA GLU A 241 23.14 -7.70 -8.26
C GLU A 241 23.20 -8.38 -6.88
N ARG A 242 23.30 -7.59 -5.81
CA ARG A 242 23.25 -8.13 -4.44
C ARG A 242 21.90 -8.79 -4.15
N LEU A 243 20.80 -8.18 -4.57
CA LEU A 243 19.47 -8.75 -4.37
C LEU A 243 19.35 -10.09 -5.10
N GLU A 244 19.78 -10.19 -6.35
CA GLU A 244 19.76 -11.44 -7.12
C GLU A 244 20.59 -12.55 -6.46
N ALA A 245 21.78 -12.22 -5.96
CA ALA A 245 22.61 -13.16 -5.20
C ALA A 245 21.91 -13.63 -3.91
N ASP A 246 21.29 -12.71 -3.17
CA ASP A 246 20.48 -13.05 -2.00
C ASP A 246 19.31 -13.99 -2.38
N LEU A 247 18.59 -13.70 -3.46
CA LEU A 247 17.46 -14.52 -3.92
C LEU A 247 17.91 -15.93 -4.34
N ALA A 248 19.05 -16.06 -5.00
CA ALA A 248 19.63 -17.36 -5.34
C ALA A 248 19.96 -18.17 -4.08
N ALA A 249 20.60 -17.55 -3.08
CA ALA A 249 20.90 -18.20 -1.81
C ALA A 249 19.63 -18.60 -1.03
N ILE A 250 18.56 -17.79 -1.12
CA ILE A 250 17.28 -18.10 -0.48
C ILE A 250 16.62 -19.31 -1.13
N ARG A 251 16.67 -19.41 -2.47
CA ARG A 251 16.13 -20.57 -3.20
C ARG A 251 16.87 -21.87 -2.86
N ASP A 252 18.18 -21.79 -2.67
CA ASP A 252 19.01 -22.93 -2.27
C ASP A 252 18.73 -23.38 -0.82
N LYS A 253 18.72 -22.43 0.12
CA LYS A 253 18.56 -22.72 1.57
C LYS A 253 17.11 -22.97 1.99
N GLY A 254 16.15 -22.43 1.26
CA GLY A 254 14.73 -22.45 1.61
C GLY A 254 14.29 -21.41 2.65
N TYR A 255 15.20 -20.54 3.10
CA TYR A 255 14.89 -19.44 4.02
C TYR A 255 15.70 -18.18 3.75
N ALA A 256 15.13 -17.03 4.09
CA ALA A 256 15.74 -15.72 3.98
C ALA A 256 16.18 -15.17 5.33
N LEU A 257 17.29 -14.45 5.30
CA LEU A 257 17.83 -13.71 6.45
C LEU A 257 17.87 -12.21 6.12
N SER A 258 17.69 -11.40 7.17
CA SER A 258 17.84 -9.95 7.10
C SER A 258 18.28 -9.43 8.45
N SER A 259 19.24 -8.52 8.48
CA SER A 259 19.66 -7.80 9.69
C SER A 259 19.78 -6.31 9.41
N GLY A 260 19.13 -5.48 10.21
CA GLY A 260 19.11 -4.02 10.06
C GLY A 260 18.43 -3.50 8.80
N GLU A 261 17.91 -4.38 7.91
CA GLU A 261 17.43 -3.95 6.60
C GLU A 261 16.12 -3.18 6.65
N ARG A 262 15.24 -3.35 7.65
CA ARG A 262 14.01 -2.54 7.76
C ARG A 262 14.18 -1.43 8.78
N TYR A 263 14.66 -1.83 9.95
CA TYR A 263 14.94 -0.96 11.07
C TYR A 263 16.24 -1.43 11.72
N GLU A 264 17.05 -0.47 12.16
CA GLU A 264 18.26 -0.77 12.91
C GLU A 264 17.92 -1.57 14.19
N GLY A 265 18.81 -2.49 14.57
CA GLY A 265 18.62 -3.33 15.76
C GLY A 265 17.57 -4.45 15.59
N THR A 266 17.09 -4.71 14.37
CA THR A 266 16.14 -5.79 14.08
C THR A 266 16.73 -6.84 13.15
N THR A 267 16.45 -8.11 13.43
CA THR A 267 16.86 -9.25 12.59
C THR A 267 15.66 -10.16 12.37
N ALA A 268 15.58 -10.76 11.18
CA ALA A 268 14.48 -11.64 10.81
C ALA A 268 14.96 -12.86 10.01
N VAL A 269 14.23 -13.95 10.19
CA VAL A 269 14.26 -15.16 9.37
C VAL A 269 12.89 -15.30 8.71
N ALA A 270 12.83 -15.67 7.44
CA ALA A 270 11.55 -15.87 6.77
C ALA A 270 11.57 -17.02 5.78
N ILE A 271 10.41 -17.66 5.59
CA ILE A 271 10.21 -18.75 4.64
C ILE A 271 8.92 -18.52 3.85
N ALA A 272 8.86 -19.07 2.66
CA ALA A 272 7.61 -19.21 1.93
C ALA A 272 6.91 -20.51 2.33
N LEU A 273 5.60 -20.42 2.62
CA LEU A 273 4.76 -21.57 2.86
C LEU A 273 4.18 -22.04 1.52
N HIS A 274 5.01 -22.74 0.73
CA HIS A 274 4.60 -23.37 -0.53
C HIS A 274 3.53 -24.45 -0.29
N GLY A 275 2.68 -24.76 -1.27
CA GLY A 275 1.83 -25.95 -1.23
C GLY A 275 0.57 -25.87 -0.35
N LEU A 276 0.34 -24.75 0.33
CA LEU A 276 -1.02 -24.39 0.73
C LEU A 276 -1.78 -24.06 -0.57
N ASN A 277 -3.07 -24.40 -0.68
CA ASN A 277 -3.92 -24.03 -1.83
C ASN A 277 -4.21 -22.51 -1.86
N ASP A 278 -3.22 -21.70 -1.50
CA ASP A 278 -3.23 -20.25 -1.49
C ASP A 278 -2.31 -19.75 -2.61
N GLU A 279 -2.94 -19.36 -3.72
CA GLU A 279 -2.27 -18.70 -4.85
C GLU A 279 -1.50 -17.43 -4.44
N ARG A 280 -1.80 -16.87 -3.26
CA ARG A 280 -1.19 -15.62 -2.79
C ARG A 280 0.20 -15.83 -2.17
N GLY A 281 0.62 -17.07 -1.92
CA GLY A 281 1.96 -17.42 -1.46
C GLY A 281 2.33 -16.80 -0.11
N PRO A 282 1.81 -17.34 1.01
CA PRO A 282 2.01 -16.76 2.33
C PRO A 282 3.46 -16.89 2.80
N ILE A 283 3.97 -15.83 3.42
CA ILE A 283 5.34 -15.77 3.94
C ILE A 283 5.30 -15.72 5.46
N LEU A 284 5.95 -16.69 6.09
CA LEU A 284 6.09 -16.72 7.54
C LEU A 284 7.44 -16.14 7.93
N SER A 285 7.43 -15.15 8.82
CA SER A 285 8.63 -14.49 9.30
C SER A 285 8.73 -14.54 10.82
N LEU A 286 9.88 -14.98 11.30
CA LEU A 286 10.32 -14.85 12.69
C LEU A 286 11.16 -13.58 12.83
N MET A 287 10.83 -12.75 13.80
CA MET A 287 11.45 -11.44 14.03
C MET A 287 11.92 -11.29 15.48
N MET A 288 13.13 -10.76 15.64
CA MET A 288 13.79 -10.62 16.94
C MET A 288 14.75 -9.43 16.96
N PRO A 289 15.05 -8.86 18.15
CA PRO A 289 16.12 -7.89 18.31
C PRO A 289 17.48 -8.48 17.91
N THR A 290 18.31 -7.68 17.23
CA THR A 290 19.64 -8.10 16.78
C THR A 290 20.54 -8.54 17.93
N SER A 291 20.32 -8.01 19.15
CA SER A 291 21.06 -8.42 20.35
C SER A 291 20.91 -9.91 20.73
N ARG A 292 19.86 -10.59 20.24
CA ARG A 292 19.68 -12.04 20.43
C ARG A 292 20.02 -12.87 19.19
N ALA A 293 20.43 -12.23 18.10
CA ALA A 293 20.59 -12.82 16.78
C ALA A 293 22.00 -13.29 16.47
N THR A 294 22.43 -14.34 17.17
CA THR A 294 23.68 -15.03 16.81
C THR A 294 23.52 -15.76 15.48
N PRO A 295 24.59 -15.88 14.67
CA PRO A 295 24.54 -16.63 13.41
C PRO A 295 24.03 -18.06 13.57
N GLU A 296 24.42 -18.75 14.64
CA GLU A 296 23.95 -20.12 14.94
C GLU A 296 22.44 -20.18 15.16
N LYS A 297 21.87 -19.21 15.90
CA LYS A 297 20.42 -19.11 16.12
C LYS A 297 19.68 -18.84 14.83
N LEU A 298 20.19 -17.94 13.99
CA LEU A 298 19.56 -17.62 12.71
C LEU A 298 19.50 -18.83 11.78
N HIS A 299 20.60 -19.59 11.69
CA HIS A 299 20.63 -20.81 10.91
C HIS A 299 19.66 -21.86 11.48
N LYS A 300 19.74 -22.13 12.79
CA LYS A 300 18.84 -23.07 13.48
C LYS A 300 17.37 -22.71 13.31
N TYR A 301 17.01 -21.42 13.42
CA TYR A 301 15.63 -20.98 13.24
C TYR A 301 15.17 -21.10 11.79
N GLY A 302 16.06 -20.85 10.82
CA GLY A 302 15.80 -21.12 9.40
C GLY A 302 15.45 -22.58 9.16
N GLU A 303 16.28 -23.50 9.65
CA GLU A 303 16.06 -24.95 9.52
C GLU A 303 14.75 -25.40 10.17
N ILE A 304 14.49 -25.00 11.42
CA ILE A 304 13.25 -25.34 12.13
C ILE A 304 12.02 -24.84 11.37
N MET A 305 12.07 -23.62 10.82
CA MET A 305 10.95 -23.07 10.06
C MET A 305 10.71 -23.87 8.77
N VAL A 306 11.78 -24.21 8.03
CA VAL A 306 11.67 -25.02 6.81
C VAL A 306 11.12 -26.42 7.10
N GLU A 307 11.58 -27.08 8.16
CA GLU A 307 11.08 -28.39 8.59
C GLU A 307 9.60 -28.37 8.94
N GLU A 308 9.17 -27.39 9.75
CA GLU A 308 7.76 -27.24 10.14
C GLU A 308 6.86 -26.89 8.95
N ALA A 309 7.36 -26.11 7.98
CA ALA A 309 6.62 -25.83 6.76
C ALA A 309 6.42 -27.07 5.90
N LYS A 310 7.46 -27.91 5.72
CA LYS A 310 7.33 -29.19 5.02
C LYS A 310 6.31 -30.11 5.70
N ALA A 311 6.32 -30.15 7.03
CA ALA A 311 5.34 -30.93 7.80
C ALA A 311 3.92 -30.39 7.64
N LEU A 312 3.75 -29.06 7.55
CA LEU A 312 2.47 -28.41 7.29
C LEU A 312 1.89 -28.82 5.93
N VAL A 313 2.70 -28.75 4.87
CA VAL A 313 2.26 -29.11 3.50
C VAL A 313 1.79 -30.57 3.44
N ALA A 314 2.59 -31.49 4.00
CA ALA A 314 2.20 -32.90 4.06
C ALA A 314 0.92 -33.15 4.87
N LEU A 315 0.59 -32.29 5.85
CA LEU A 315 -0.67 -32.36 6.59
C LEU A 315 -1.84 -31.89 5.73
N VAL A 316 -1.69 -30.78 5.01
CA VAL A 316 -2.73 -30.22 4.13
C VAL A 316 -3.05 -31.16 2.98
N ASP A 317 -2.03 -31.75 2.33
CA ASP A 317 -2.22 -32.71 1.24
C ASP A 317 -3.03 -33.95 1.69
N ARG A 318 -2.78 -34.43 2.91
CA ARG A 318 -3.54 -35.56 3.50
C ARG A 318 -4.97 -35.19 3.87
N GLY A 319 -5.20 -33.97 4.36
CA GLY A 319 -6.53 -33.47 4.70
C GLY A 319 -7.39 -33.17 3.48
N GLY A 320 -6.78 -32.71 2.38
CA GLY A 320 -7.47 -32.43 1.11
C GLY A 320 -8.02 -33.69 0.41
N ASN A 321 -7.27 -34.79 0.44
CA ASN A 321 -7.71 -36.06 -0.16
C ASN A 321 -8.87 -36.74 0.59
N GLY A 322 -9.11 -36.43 1.87
CA GLY A 322 -10.20 -37.02 2.66
C GLY A 322 -11.58 -36.38 2.42
N ASN A 323 -11.65 -35.18 1.86
CA ASN A 323 -12.91 -34.46 1.66
C ASN A 323 -13.58 -34.74 0.29
N HIS A 324 -12.89 -35.42 -0.63
CA HIS A 324 -13.47 -35.80 -1.93
C HIS A 324 -14.13 -37.19 -1.96
N GLU A 325 -13.96 -38.02 -0.93
CA GLU A 325 -14.58 -39.36 -0.89
C GLU A 325 -15.94 -39.42 -0.19
N ASN A 326 -16.36 -38.37 0.54
CA ASN A 326 -17.62 -38.36 1.29
C ASN A 326 -18.78 -37.62 0.60
N ASN A 327 -18.68 -37.37 -0.72
CA ASN A 327 -19.78 -36.75 -1.47
C ASN A 327 -20.08 -37.48 -2.79
N LYS A 328 -20.20 -38.81 -2.70
CA LYS A 328 -20.88 -39.65 -3.70
C LYS A 328 -22.04 -40.39 -3.05
#